data_AF-A0A5J4R2D5-F1
#
_entry.id   AF-A0A5J4R2D5-F1
#
_cell.length_a   1.000
_cell.length_b   1.000
_cell.length_c   1.000
_cell.angle_alpha   90.00
_cell.angle_beta   90.00
_cell.angle_gamma   90.00
#
_symmetry.space_group_name_H-M   'P 1'
#
loop_
_entity.id
_entity.type
_entity.pdbx_description
1 polymer ?
#
loop_
_entity_poly.entity_id
_entity_poly.type
_entity_poly.pdbx_seq_one_letter_code
_entity_poly.pdbx_strand_id
1 'polypeptide(L)' 'MSKGLKLKIVNPQVAWIDVSFAEIQICVPEDRDTDNNRRFGTFTEDLHLITELVTLLKKTATKKIT' A
#
# COMPACT_ATOMS: atom_id res chain seq x y z
N MET A 1 21.96 -7.19 -17.67
CA MET A 1 20.61 -7.11 -17.07
C MET A 1 20.52 -5.79 -16.33
N SER A 2 19.64 -4.90 -16.79
CA SER A 2 19.47 -3.54 -16.27
C SER A 2 19.16 -3.58 -14.77
N LYS A 3 20.09 -3.06 -13.95
CA LYS A 3 19.78 -2.68 -12.58
C LYS A 3 18.78 -1.54 -12.68
N GLY A 4 17.49 -1.84 -12.50
CA GLY A 4 16.45 -0.82 -12.41
C GLY A 4 16.86 0.25 -11.40
N LEU A 5 16.63 1.52 -11.74
CA LEU A 5 16.88 2.64 -10.83
C LEU A 5 16.07 2.41 -9.55
N LYS A 6 16.76 2.12 -8.44
CA LYS A 6 16.13 1.95 -7.13
C LYS A 6 15.85 3.34 -6.58
N LEU A 7 14.60 3.79 -6.69
CA LEU A 7 14.18 5.08 -6.16
C LEU A 7 14.35 5.08 -4.64
N LYS A 8 14.89 6.19 -4.11
CA LYS A 8 15.03 6.38 -2.67
C LYS A 8 13.63 6.54 -2.06
N ILE A 9 13.26 5.64 -1.15
CA ILE A 9 12.05 5.79 -0.33
C ILE A 9 12.30 6.97 0.62
N VAL A 10 11.54 8.05 0.44
CA VAL A 10 11.68 9.27 1.26
C VAL A 10 10.75 9.26 2.48
N ASN A 11 9.64 8.51 2.42
CA ASN A 11 8.74 8.30 3.54
C ASN A 11 8.31 6.83 3.56
N PRO A 12 8.84 6.00 4.48
CA PRO A 12 8.51 4.58 4.54
C PRO A 12 7.12 4.29 5.15
N GLN A 13 6.42 5.31 5.64
CA GLN A 13 5.10 5.16 6.28
C GLN A 13 3.94 5.55 5.34
N VAL A 14 4.14 5.44 4.03
CA VAL A 14 3.11 5.76 3.03
C VAL A 14 2.78 4.53 2.20
N ALA A 15 1.49 4.39 1.90
CA ALA A 15 1.02 3.55 0.81
C ALA A 15 0.94 4.40 -0.46
N TRP A 16 1.28 3.81 -1.59
CA TRP A 16 1.02 4.38 -2.90
C TRP A 16 -0.36 3.94 -3.38
N ILE A 17 -1.12 4.87 -3.95
CA ILE A 17 -2.44 4.62 -4.52
C ILE A 17 -2.41 5.09 -5.96
N ASP A 18 -2.68 4.17 -6.89
CA ASP A 18 -2.92 4.48 -8.29
C ASP A 18 -4.39 4.25 -8.61
N VAL A 19 -5.03 5.21 -9.28
CA VAL A 19 -6.48 5.22 -9.52
C VAL A 19 -6.73 5.31 -11.02
N SER A 20 -7.42 4.30 -11.55
CA SER A 20 -7.88 4.25 -12.94
C SER A 20 -9.41 4.18 -13.01
N PHE A 21 -9.95 4.11 -14.23
CA PHE A 21 -11.40 4.03 -14.45
C PHE A 21 -12.05 2.77 -13.84
N ALA A 22 -11.35 1.63 -13.86
CA ALA A 22 -11.91 0.33 -13.48
C ALA A 22 -11.16 -0.34 -12.32
N GLU A 23 -10.01 0.20 -11.92
CA GLU A 23 -9.13 -0.41 -10.94
C GLU A 23 -8.47 0.64 -10.06
N ILE A 24 -8.32 0.32 -8.78
CA ILE A 24 -7.49 1.04 -7.83
C ILE A 24 -6.38 0.08 -7.36
N GLN A 25 -5.13 0.49 -7.50
CA GLN A 25 -3.98 -0.29 -7.03
C GLN A 25 -3.36 0.35 -5.80
N ILE A 26 -3.15 -0.44 -4.74
CA ILE A 26 -2.53 -0.01 -3.48
C ILE A 26 -1.21 -0.76 -3.33
N CYS A 27 -0.10 -0.02 -3.21
CA CYS A 27 1.23 -0.58 -3.00
C CYS A 27 1.82 -0.10 -1.67
N VAL A 28 2.28 -1.04 -0.85
CA VAL A 28 2.87 -0.80 0.47
C VAL A 28 4.28 -1.39 0.52
N PRO A 29 5.14 -0.95 1.44
CA PRO A 29 6.46 -1.55 1.60
C PRO A 29 6.39 -3.06 1.86
N GLU A 30 7.37 -3.81 1.33
CA GLU A 30 7.44 -5.29 1.39
C GLU A 30 7.47 -5.85 2.83
N ASP A 31 7.89 -5.06 3.82
CA ASP A 31 7.95 -5.45 5.22
C ASP A 31 6.59 -5.31 5.96
N ARG A 32 5.52 -4.89 5.27
CA ARG A 32 4.23 -4.54 5.88
C ARG A 32 3.08 -5.48 5.60
N ASP A 33 3.09 -6.13 4.44
CA ASP A 33 2.07 -7.08 4.03
C ASP A 33 2.71 -8.13 3.11
N THR A 34 2.25 -9.37 3.18
CA THR A 34 2.67 -10.44 2.26
C THR A 34 2.13 -10.22 0.85
N ASP A 35 1.01 -9.51 0.72
CA ASP A 35 0.46 -9.02 -0.52
C ASP A 35 0.60 -7.49 -0.55
N ASN A 36 1.82 -7.04 -0.80
CA ASN A 36 2.19 -5.63 -0.67
C ASN A 36 1.80 -4.79 -1.91
N ASN A 37 1.20 -5.38 -2.94
CA ASN A 37 0.75 -4.67 -4.14
C ASN A 37 -0.60 -5.22 -4.63
N ARG A 38 -1.68 -4.65 -4.11
CA ARG A 38 -3.05 -5.14 -4.24
C ARG A 38 -3.85 -4.33 -5.24
N ARG A 39 -4.75 -5.01 -5.96
CA ARG A 39 -5.69 -4.41 -6.91
C ARG A 39 -7.12 -4.55 -6.40
N PHE A 40 -7.90 -3.51 -6.58
CA PHE A 40 -9.29 -3.41 -6.18
C PHE A 40 -10.12 -2.90 -7.34
N GLY A 41 -11.42 -3.22 -7.34
CA GLY A 41 -12.35 -2.56 -8.24
C GLY A 41 -12.59 -1.10 -7.84
N THR A 42 -13.56 -0.48 -8.49
CA THR A 42 -13.96 0.92 -8.25
C THR A 42 -15.36 1.04 -7.66
N PHE A 43 -15.92 -0.05 -7.11
CA PHE A 43 -17.21 -0.03 -6.44
C PHE A 43 -17.06 0.47 -5.00
N THR A 44 -18.18 0.84 -4.37
CA THR A 44 -18.17 1.38 -3.01
C THR A 44 -17.63 0.37 -2.00
N GLU A 45 -17.88 -0.93 -2.19
CA GLU A 45 -17.33 -2.00 -1.36
C GLU A 45 -15.80 -2.04 -1.41
N ASP A 46 -15.20 -1.80 -2.58
CA ASP A 46 -13.75 -1.75 -2.75
C ASP A 46 -13.12 -0.62 -1.92
N LEU A 47 -13.77 0.55 -1.86
CA LEU A 47 -13.31 1.67 -1.04
C LEU A 47 -13.31 1.35 0.45
N HIS A 48 -14.28 0.56 0.94
CA HIS A 48 -14.29 0.09 2.33
C HIS A 48 -13.12 -0.85 2.60
N LEU A 49 -12.85 -1.80 1.70
CA LEU A 49 -11.71 -2.73 1.82
C LEU A 49 -10.36 -2.01 1.81
N ILE A 50 -10.19 -1.01 0.93
CA ILE A 50 -9.00 -0.16 0.89
C ILE A 50 -8.83 0.60 2.21
N THR A 51 -9.92 1.15 2.75
CA THR A 51 -9.90 1.89 4.02
C THR A 51 -9.48 1.01 5.19
N GLU A 52 -10.00 -0.21 5.25
CA GLU A 52 -9.64 -1.19 6.28
C GLU A 52 -8.15 -1.56 6.20
N LEU A 53 -7.66 -1.88 4.99
CA LEU A 53 -6.26 -2.18 4.73
C LEU A 53 -5.34 -1.04 5.22
N VAL A 54 -5.59 0.18 4.76
CA VAL A 54 -4.76 1.35 5.14
C VAL A 54 -4.83 1.61 6.65
N THR A 55 -5.97 1.35 7.30
CA THR A 55 -6.12 1.49 8.75
C THR A 55 -5.32 0.44 9.52
N LEU A 56 -5.28 -0.80 9.06
CA LEU A 56 -4.47 -1.88 9.66
C LEU A 56 -2.97 -1.56 9.58
N LEU A 57 -2.52 -1.02 8.44
CA LEU A 57 -1.12 -0.65 8.23
C LEU A 57 -0.66 0.48 9.15
N LYS A 58 -1.54 1.43 9.50
CA LYS A 58 -1.25 2.45 10.51
C LYS A 58 -1.01 1.86 11.91
N LYS A 59 -1.70 0.76 12.26
CA LYS A 59 -1.59 0.10 13.58
C LYS A 59 -0.31 -0.73 13.71
N THR A 60 0.15 -1.36 12.63
CA THR A 60 1.41 -2.13 12.61
C THR A 60 2.65 -1.23 12.62
N ALA A 61 2.54 0.04 12.20
CA ALA A 61 3.63 1.03 12.29
C ALA A 61 3.86 1.60 13.71
N THR A 62 2.93 1.42 14.65
CA THR A 62 2.97 2.05 15.98
C THR A 62 3.59 1.19 17.10
N LYS A 63 4.12 0.00 16.79
CA LYS A 63 4.97 -0.73 17.73
C LYS A 63 6.41 -0.21 17.63
N LYS A 64 6.64 0.96 18.26
CA LYS A 64 7.99 1.39 18.63
C LYS A 64 8.51 0.38 19.65
N ILE A 65 9.59 -0.30 19.29
CA ILE A 65 10.35 -1.20 20.15
C ILE A 65 10.78 -0.40 21.39
N THR A 66 10.54 -0.99 22.56
CA THR A 66 10.99 -0.55 23.90
C THR A 66 12.50 -0.44 23.97
#